data_AF-A0A9E3JUQ9-F1
#
_entry.id   AF-A0A9E3JUQ9-F1
#
_cell.length_a   1.000
_cell.length_b   1.000
_cell.length_c   1.000
_cell.angle_alpha   90.00
_cell.angle_beta   90.00
_cell.angle_gamma   90.00
#
_symmetry.space_group_name_H-M   'P 1'
#
loop_
_entity.id
_entity.type
_entity.pdbx_description
1 polymer ?
#
loop_
_entity_poly.entity_id
_entity_poly.type
_entity_poly.pdbx_seq_one_letter_code
_entity_poly.pdbx_strand_id
1 'polypeptide(L)' 'PLTPSNVPYVGPTRYANLYLNTGHGTLGWTMGCGSGRAIADIVSGRRPEIAINLQW' A
#
# COMPACT_ATOMS: atom_id res chain seq x y z
N PRO A 1 -2.92 -0.13 12.39
CA PRO A 1 -4.36 0.16 12.18
C PRO A 1 -4.94 -0.82 11.13
N LEU A 2 -6.22 -1.18 11.23
CA LEU A 2 -6.93 -2.14 10.36
C LEU A 2 -7.94 -1.40 9.48
N THR A 3 -8.07 -1.75 8.19
CA THR A 3 -9.19 -1.26 7.36
C THR A 3 -10.48 -2.06 7.62
N PRO A 4 -11.68 -1.47 7.40
CA PRO A 4 -12.94 -2.22 7.53
C PRO A 4 -13.06 -3.44 6.60
N SER A 5 -12.40 -3.40 5.43
CA SER A 5 -12.39 -4.52 4.46
C SER A 5 -11.31 -5.56 4.73
N ASN A 6 -10.46 -5.36 5.74
CA ASN A 6 -9.27 -6.18 6.02
C ASN A 6 -8.22 -6.21 4.89
N VAL A 7 -8.35 -5.32 3.89
CA VAL A 7 -7.39 -5.12 2.80
C VAL A 7 -6.67 -3.79 3.02
N PRO A 8 -5.33 -3.75 3.06
CA PRO A 8 -4.60 -2.51 3.28
C PRO A 8 -4.70 -1.56 2.09
N TYR A 9 -4.63 -0.25 2.36
CA TYR A 9 -4.48 0.77 1.33
C TYR A 9 -2.99 0.98 1.06
N VAL A 10 -2.55 0.62 -0.14
CA VAL A 10 -1.16 0.78 -0.60
C VAL A 10 -1.17 1.41 -2.00
N GLY A 11 -0.83 2.69 -2.13
CA GLY A 11 -0.75 3.34 -3.44
C GLY A 11 -1.10 4.82 -3.46
N PRO A 12 -1.29 5.40 -4.67
CA PRO A 12 -1.56 6.83 -4.84
C PRO A 12 -3.01 7.15 -4.48
N THR A 13 -3.23 8.33 -3.91
CA THR A 13 -4.58 8.84 -3.63
C THR A 13 -5.07 9.77 -4.75
N ARG A 14 -6.33 10.23 -4.66
CA ARG A 14 -6.85 11.34 -5.48
C ARG A 14 -6.11 12.66 -5.31
N TYR A 15 -5.32 12.81 -4.24
CA TYR A 15 -4.55 14.01 -3.96
C TYR A 15 -3.14 13.87 -4.51
N ALA A 16 -2.69 14.88 -5.25
CA ALA A 16 -1.34 14.92 -5.80
C ALA A 16 -0.30 14.79 -4.68
N ASN A 17 0.73 13.99 -4.94
CA ASN A 17 1.85 13.74 -4.03
C ASN A 17 1.48 13.11 -2.68
N LEU A 18 0.27 12.52 -2.56
CA LEU A 18 -0.13 11.77 -1.37
C LEU A 18 -0.30 10.28 -1.70
N TYR A 19 0.44 9.46 -0.96
CA TYR A 19 0.47 8.01 -1.07
C TYR A 19 0.15 7.39 0.29
N LEU A 20 -0.53 6.25 0.28
CA LEU A 20 -0.86 5.49 1.49
C LEU A 20 -0.11 4.17 1.52
N ASN A 21 0.26 3.75 2.73
CA ASN A 21 0.74 2.41 3.06
C ASN A 21 0.22 2.07 4.46
N THR A 22 -1.09 1.87 4.59
CA THR A 22 -1.77 1.78 5.89
C THR A 22 -2.88 0.73 5.90
N GLY A 23 -3.39 0.43 7.09
CA GLY A 23 -4.55 -0.46 7.25
C GLY A 23 -4.24 -1.95 7.30
N HIS A 24 -2.96 -2.33 7.45
CA HIS A 24 -2.49 -3.73 7.48
C HIS A 24 -2.96 -4.59 8.67
N GLY A 25 -3.61 -4.00 9.67
CA GLY A 25 -4.07 -4.73 10.84
C GLY A 25 -2.93 -5.38 11.62
N THR A 26 -3.18 -6.59 12.10
CA THR A 26 -2.22 -7.42 12.84
C THR A 26 -1.08 -7.95 11.96
N LEU A 27 -1.29 -8.02 10.64
CA LEU A 27 -0.29 -8.48 9.68
C LEU A 27 0.72 -7.40 9.27
N GLY A 28 0.62 -6.19 9.83
CA GLY A 28 1.49 -5.05 9.45
C GLY A 28 2.98 -5.33 9.60
N TRP A 29 3.40 -6.05 10.66
CA TRP A 29 4.80 -6.44 10.83
C TRP A 29 5.23 -7.47 9.77
N THR A 30 4.40 -8.49 9.55
CA THR A 30 4.69 -9.58 8.61
C THR A 30 4.77 -9.09 7.16
N MET A 31 3.89 -8.18 6.77
CA MET A 31 3.80 -7.69 5.39
C MET A 31 4.56 -6.38 5.15
N GLY A 32 5.16 -5.77 6.18
CA GLY A 32 5.73 -4.43 6.12
C GLY A 32 6.85 -4.29 5.07
N CYS A 33 7.72 -5.30 4.94
CA CYS A 33 8.79 -5.28 3.92
C CYS A 33 8.22 -5.34 2.50
N GLY A 34 7.23 -6.22 2.26
CA GLY A 34 6.61 -6.39 0.95
C GLY A 34 5.82 -5.15 0.52
N SER A 35 4.98 -4.61 1.42
CA SER A 35 4.21 -3.39 1.12
C SER A 35 5.11 -2.15 1.01
N GLY A 36 6.18 -2.08 1.81
CA GLY A 36 7.21 -1.06 1.71
C GLY A 36 7.94 -1.07 0.35
N ARG A 37 8.29 -2.26 -0.16
CA ARG A 37 8.88 -2.39 -1.50
C ARG A 37 7.89 -1.94 -2.59
N ALA A 38 6.64 -2.39 -2.50
CA ALA A 38 5.61 -2.04 -3.47
C ALA A 38 5.36 -0.52 -3.51
N ILE A 39 5.21 0.14 -2.36
CA ILE A 39 4.98 1.59 -2.32
C ILE A 39 6.18 2.39 -2.83
N ALA A 40 7.41 1.91 -2.59
CA ALA A 40 8.62 2.56 -3.12
C ALA A 40 8.68 2.51 -4.65
N ASP A 41 8.25 1.41 -5.27
CA ASP A 41 8.14 1.31 -6.72
C ASP A 41 7.06 2.26 -7.27
N ILE A 42 5.88 2.28 -6.65
CA ILE A 42 4.78 3.20 -7.01
C ILE A 42 5.24 4.66 -6.98
N VAL A 43 5.84 5.10 -5.87
CA VAL A 43 6.32 6.49 -5.69
C VAL A 43 7.39 6.85 -6.72
N SER A 44 8.17 5.86 -7.16
CA SER A 44 9.22 6.05 -8.17
C SER A 44 8.72 5.94 -9.62
N GLY A 45 7.42 5.76 -9.86
CA GLY A 45 6.86 5.53 -11.20
C GLY A 45 7.24 4.18 -11.81
N ARG A 46 7.70 3.23 -11.00
CA ARG A 46 7.97 1.85 -11.44
C ARG A 46 6.75 0.97 -11.19
N ARG A 47 6.55 -0.02 -12.06
CA ARG A 47 5.53 -1.05 -11.84
C ARG A 47 5.96 -1.96 -10.68
N PRO A 48 5.15 -2.11 -9.62
CA PRO A 48 5.44 -3.07 -8.55
C PRO A 48 5.46 -4.51 -9.08
N GLU A 49 6.32 -5.33 -8.51
CA GLU A 49 6.40 -6.77 -8.83
C GLU A 49 5.11 -7.51 -8.46
N ILE A 50 4.53 -7.17 -7.31
CA ILE A 50 3.29 -7.73 -6.82
C ILE A 50 2.14 -6.79 -7.20
N ALA A 51 1.09 -7.33 -7.80
CA ALA A 51 -0.12 -6.57 -8.09
C ALA A 51 -0.78 -6.10 -6.78
N ILE A 52 -0.94 -4.80 -6.63
CA ILE A 52 -1.65 -4.20 -5.51
C ILE A 52 -3.04 -3.79 -5.97
N ASN A 53 -4.08 -4.32 -5.33
CA ASN A 53 -5.45 -3.98 -5.65
C ASN A 53 -5.84 -2.69 -4.92
N LEU A 54 -5.94 -1.60 -5.67
CA LEU A 54 -6.28 -0.29 -5.14
C LEU A 54 -7.79 -0.21 -4.89
N GLN A 55 -8.21 -0.41 -3.64
CA GLN A 55 -9.57 -0.15 -3.21
C GLN A 55 -9.67 1.33 -2.84
N TRP A 56 -10.21 2.16 -3.75
CA TRP A 56 -10.62 3.53 -3.45
C TRP A 56 -12.12 3.65 -3.64
#